data_AF-A0A948U886-F1
#
_entry.id   AF-A0A948U886-F1
#
_cell.length_a   1.000
_cell.length_b   1.000
_cell.length_c   1.000
_cell.angle_alpha   90.00
_cell.angle_beta   90.00
_cell.angle_gamma   90.00
#
_symmetry.space_group_name_H-M   'P 1'
#
loop_
_entity.id
_entity.type
_entity.pdbx_description
1 polymer ?
#
loop_
_entity_poly.entity_id
_entity_poly.type
_entity_poly.pdbx_seq_one_letter_code
_entity_poly.pdbx_strand_id
1 'polypeptide(L)' 'MAGKNTSIALGAPYIEFARRKVESGEFGSTSEVVREAMRQYITQDAKRDRLLAALDEGLASPVDEGFDIDVWFDEEFAPK' A
#
# COMPACT_ATOMS: atom_id res chain seq x y z
N MET A 1 22.29 8.90 -8.38
CA MET A 1 22.84 9.20 -7.05
C MET A 1 23.16 7.88 -6.38
N ALA A 2 24.45 7.57 -6.19
CA ALA A 2 24.86 6.31 -5.54
C ALA A 2 24.25 6.25 -4.13
N GLY A 3 23.46 5.22 -3.87
CA GLY A 3 22.90 4.98 -2.54
C GLY A 3 24.04 4.83 -1.53
N LYS A 4 23.91 5.47 -0.36
CA LYS A 4 24.84 5.23 0.74
C LYS A 4 24.64 3.80 1.23
N ASN A 5 25.73 3.07 1.42
CA ASN A 5 25.65 1.72 1.99
C ASN A 5 25.24 1.81 3.46
N THR A 6 24.20 1.06 3.84
CA THR A 6 23.71 0.98 5.23
C THR A 6 23.90 -0.44 5.73
N SER A 7 24.61 -0.59 6.84
CA SER A 7 24.73 -1.88 7.54
C SER A 7 23.56 -2.02 8.52
N ILE A 8 22.84 -3.15 8.44
CA ILE A 8 21.69 -3.45 9.31
C ILE A 8 21.83 -4.87 9.87
N ALA A 9 21.43 -5.06 11.13
CA ALA A 9 21.32 -6.39 11.72
C ALA A 9 19.91 -6.94 11.46
N LEU A 10 19.83 -8.16 10.92
CA LEU A 10 18.58 -8.86 10.68
C LEU A 10 18.50 -10.10 11.56
N GLY A 11 17.32 -10.38 12.11
CA GLY A 11 17.04 -11.64 12.79
C GLY A 11 17.05 -12.83 11.83
N ALA A 12 17.28 -14.03 12.38
CA ALA A 12 17.37 -15.27 11.61
C ALA A 12 16.19 -15.51 10.62
N PRO A 13 14.92 -15.24 10.96
CA PRO A 13 13.81 -15.44 10.03
C PRO A 13 13.91 -14.60 8.75
N TYR A 14 14.40 -13.36 8.87
CA TYR A 14 14.52 -12.44 7.74
C TYR A 14 15.71 -12.80 6.84
N ILE A 15 16.81 -13.25 7.45
CA ILE A 15 17.97 -13.76 6.72
C ILE A 15 17.55 -14.99 5.90
N GLU A 16 16.86 -15.93 6.53
CA GLU A 16 16.41 -17.16 5.87
C GLU A 16 15.40 -16.87 4.76
N PHE A 17 14.46 -15.93 4.98
CA PHE A 17 13.56 -15.47 3.94
C PHE A 17 14.31 -14.89 2.73
N ALA A 18 15.25 -13.98 2.96
CA ALA A 18 16.02 -13.36 1.89
C ALA A 18 16.90 -14.38 1.14
N ARG A 19 17.49 -15.33 1.87
CA ARG A 19 18.26 -16.43 1.29
C ARG A 19 17.42 -17.24 0.32
N ARG A 20 16.24 -17.72 0.73
CA ARG A 20 15.34 -18.49 -0.15
C ARG A 20 14.95 -17.72 -1.41
N LYS A 21 14.69 -16.42 -1.29
CA LYS A 21 14.33 -15.54 -2.40
C LYS A 21 15.45 -15.32 -3.42
N VAL A 22 16.69 -15.30 -2.94
CA VAL A 22 17.87 -15.24 -3.82
C VAL A 22 18.16 -16.60 -4.44
N GLU A 23 18.12 -17.68 -3.67
CA GLU A 23 18.34 -19.05 -4.15
C GLU A 23 17.30 -19.51 -5.18
N SER A 24 16.06 -19.02 -5.08
CA SER A 24 15.02 -19.26 -6.09
C SER A 24 15.23 -18.49 -7.38
N GLY A 25 16.18 -17.55 -7.43
CA GLY A 25 16.40 -16.67 -8.58
C GLY A 25 15.40 -15.53 -8.73
N GLU A 26 14.51 -15.31 -7.75
CA GLU A 26 13.54 -14.21 -7.77
C GLU A 26 14.22 -12.85 -7.58
N PHE A 27 15.34 -12.82 -6.85
CA PHE A 27 16.16 -11.64 -6.62
C PHE A 27 17.64 -11.93 -6.81
N GLY A 28 18.42 -10.95 -7.27
CA GLY A 28 19.85 -11.10 -7.48
C GLY A 28 20.70 -10.93 -6.20
N SER A 29 20.13 -10.39 -5.12
CA SER A 29 20.84 -10.22 -3.84
C SER A 29 19.90 -9.98 -2.65
N THR A 30 20.38 -10.23 -1.44
CA THR A 30 19.70 -9.87 -0.19
C THR A 30 19.35 -8.38 -0.13
N SER A 31 20.25 -7.52 -0.59
CA SER A 31 20.02 -6.07 -0.64
C SER A 31 18.85 -5.70 -1.55
N GLU A 32 18.60 -6.47 -2.60
CA GLU A 32 17.47 -6.27 -3.49
C GLU A 32 16.14 -6.69 -2.83
N VAL A 33 16.15 -7.83 -2.12
CA VAL A 33 15.01 -8.27 -1.31
C VAL A 33 14.63 -7.20 -0.28
N VAL A 34 15.62 -6.66 0.44
CA VAL A 34 15.39 -5.61 1.45
C VAL A 34 14.83 -4.33 0.81
N ARG A 35 15.36 -3.92 -0.35
CA ARG A 35 14.82 -2.74 -1.07
C ARG A 35 13.38 -2.96 -1.52
N GLU A 36 13.04 -4.15 -1.98
CA GLU A 36 11.68 -4.46 -2.40
C GLU A 36 10.71 -4.49 -1.21
N ALA A 37 11.10 -5.11 -0.09
CA ALA A 37 10.33 -5.06 1.14
C ALA A 37 10.06 -3.61 1.60
N MET A 38 11.08 -2.75 1.53
CA MET A 38 10.93 -1.32 1.86
C MET A 38 10.02 -0.59 0.87
N ARG A 39 10.10 -0.87 -0.44
CA ARG A 39 9.19 -0.29 -1.44
C ARG A 39 7.74 -0.65 -1.17
N GLN A 40 7.48 -1.91 -0.82
CA GLN A 40 6.15 -2.37 -0.46
C GLN A 40 5.64 -1.67 0.80
N TYR A 41 6.50 -1.52 1.82
CA TYR A 41 6.14 -0.81 3.04
C TYR A 41 5.80 0.66 2.77
N ILE A 42 6.63 1.38 2.00
CA ILE A 42 6.35 2.78 1.59
C ILE A 42 5.03 2.88 0.83
N THR A 43 4.73 1.92 -0.06
CA THR A 43 3.49 1.91 -0.83
C THR A 43 2.26 1.72 0.09
N GLN A 44 2.37 0.83 1.07
CA GLN A 44 1.31 0.60 2.05
C GLN A 44 1.09 1.83 2.94
N ASP A 45 2.17 2.47 3.38
CA ASP A 45 2.13 3.70 4.17
C ASP A 45 1.42 4.83 3.40
N ALA A 46 1.81 5.06 2.14
CA ALA A 46 1.15 6.04 1.28
C ALA A 46 -0.33 5.71 1.03
N LYS A 47 -0.69 4.42 0.91
CA LYS A 47 -2.09 4.01 0.78
C LYS A 47 -2.89 4.30 2.06
N ARG A 48 -2.31 4.05 3.24
CA ARG A 48 -2.93 4.37 4.53
C ARG A 48 -3.18 5.86 4.64
N ASP A 49 -2.19 6.68 4.34
CA ASP A 49 -2.30 8.13 4.47
C ASP A 49 -3.36 8.71 3.53
N ARG A 50 -3.46 8.20 2.29
CA ARG A 50 -4.55 8.57 1.36
C ARG A 50 -5.92 8.17 1.87
N LEU A 51 -6.04 6.99 2.48
CA LEU A 51 -7.30 6.55 3.05
C LEU A 51 -7.74 7.47 4.20
N LEU A 52 -6.81 7.81 5.10
CA LEU A 52 -7.10 8.74 6.19
C LEU A 52 -7.52 10.11 5.67
N ALA A 53 -6.82 10.65 4.68
CA ALA A 53 -7.19 11.92 4.06
C ALA A 53 -8.60 11.89 3.42
N ALA A 54 -8.95 10.79 2.74
CA ALA A 54 -10.29 10.63 2.16
C ALA A 54 -11.40 10.49 3.22
N LEU A 55 -11.09 9.87 4.37
CA LEU A 55 -12.01 9.82 5.51
C LEU A 55 -12.21 11.22 6.11
N ASP A 56 -11.13 11.98 6.30
CA ASP A 56 -11.21 13.35 6.81
C ASP A 56 -12.02 14.25 5.86
N GLU A 57 -11.84 14.11 4.54
CA GLU A 57 -12.62 14.80 3.52
C GLU A 57 -14.12 14.46 3.62
N GLY A 58 -14.45 13.16 3.70
CA GLY A 58 -15.84 12.72 3.84
C GLY A 58 -16.48 13.18 5.15
N LEU A 59 -15.75 13.16 6.27
CA LEU A 59 -16.25 13.65 7.56
C LEU A 59 -16.45 15.17 7.60
N ALA A 60 -15.65 15.92 6.83
CA ALA A 60 -15.80 17.36 6.68
C ALA A 60 -16.90 17.76 5.68
N SER A 61 -17.37 16.81 4.86
CA SER A 61 -18.45 17.05 3.91
C SER A 61 -19.80 17.19 4.61
N PRO A 62 -20.73 18.00 4.06
CA PRO A 62 -22.12 18.03 4.53
C PRO A 62 -22.76 16.64 4.42
N VAL A 63 -23.59 16.30 5.40
CA VAL A 63 -24.39 15.06 5.36
C VAL A 63 -25.63 15.31 4.51
N ASP A 64 -25.88 14.44 3.54
CA ASP A 64 -27.14 14.41 2.80
C ASP A 64 -28.19 13.63 3.62
N GLU A 65 -29.01 14.35 4.36
CA GLU A 65 -30.10 13.78 5.15
C GLU A 65 -31.22 13.17 4.30
N GLY A 66 -31.27 13.48 3.00
CA GLY A 66 -32.30 13.01 2.08
C GLY A 66 -31.87 11.84 1.20
N PHE A 67 -30.67 11.28 1.40
CA PHE A 67 -30.13 10.24 0.54
C PHE A 67 -30.96 8.94 0.60
N ASP A 68 -31.47 8.53 -0.55
CA ASP A 68 -32.16 7.25 -0.78
C ASP A 68 -31.40 6.47 -1.85
N ILE A 69 -30.98 5.24 -1.51
CA ILE A 69 -30.14 4.41 -2.38
C ILE A 69 -30.87 3.91 -3.62
N ASP A 70 -32.18 3.64 -3.52
CA ASP A 70 -32.97 3.11 -4.62
C ASP A 70 -33.22 4.22 -5.65
N VAL A 71 -33.55 5.43 -5.17
CA VAL A 71 -33.70 6.62 -6.03
C VAL A 71 -32.40 6.97 -6.74
N TRP A 72 -31.28 7.03 -6.00
CA TRP A 72 -29.98 7.32 -6.59
C TRP A 72 -29.57 6.29 -7.64
N PHE A 73 -29.80 4.99 -7.37
CA PHE A 73 -29.44 3.93 -8.31
C PHE A 73 -30.26 3.99 -9.60
N ASP A 74 -31.57 4.22 -9.48
CA ASP A 74 -32.46 4.37 -10.63
C ASP A 74 -32.09 5.61 -11.46
N GLU A 75 -31.70 6.73 -10.85
CA GLU A 75 -31.26 7.92 -11.58
C GLU A 75 -29.93 7.73 -12.34
N GLU A 76 -28.94 7.11 -11.69
CA GLU A 76 -27.59 6.98 -12.27
C GLU A 76 -27.46 5.83 -13.26
N PHE A 77 -28.21 4.74 -13.06
CA PHE A 77 -28.02 3.49 -13.80
C PHE A 77 -29.24 3.01 -14.58
N ALA A 78 -30.39 3.71 -14.56
CA ALA A 78 -31.51 3.31 -15.39
C ALA A 78 -31.13 3.32 -16.88
N PRO A 79 -31.57 2.30 -17.65
CA PRO A 79 -31.42 2.32 -19.09
C PRO A 79 -32.24 3.48 -19.67
N LYS A 80 -31.59 4.34 -20.47
CA LYS A 80 -32.26 5.41 -21.23
C LYS A 80 -33.31 4.88 -22.19
#